data_AF-Q6BJU6-F1
#
_entry.id   AF-Q6BJU6-F1
#
_cell.length_a   1.000
_cell.length_b   1.000
_cell.length_c   1.000
_cell.angle_alpha   90.00
_cell.angle_beta   90.00
_cell.angle_gamma   90.00
#
_symmetry.space_group_name_H-M   'P 1'
#
loop_
_entity.id
_entity.type
_entity.pdbx_description
1 polymer ?
#
loop_
_entity_poly.entity_id
_entity_poly.type
_entity_poly.pdbx_seq_one_letter_code
_entity_poly.pdbx_strand_id
1 'polypeptide(L)' 'MQLNTQILINSKPEKVRDVILDFQKYSEWNPFFTSFKIYTSGAAPIPGTQLEIKMKLIGGNENTIYPIVLENSASALR' A
#
# COMPACT_ATOMS: atom_id res chain seq x y z
N MET A 1 2.34 14.59 15.85
CA MET A 1 2.66 15.34 14.61
C MET A 1 1.81 14.76 13.49
N GLN A 2 1.14 15.59 12.70
CA GLN A 2 0.25 15.17 11.61
C GLN A 2 0.74 15.79 10.30
N LEU A 3 0.88 14.97 9.26
CA LEU A 3 1.16 15.42 7.89
C LEU A 3 -0.14 15.31 7.08
N ASN A 4 -0.50 16.35 6.34
CA ASN A 4 -1.64 16.34 5.42
C ASN A 4 -1.16 16.73 4.02
N THR A 5 -1.56 15.97 3.01
CA THR A 5 -1.23 16.19 1.61
C THR A 5 -2.44 15.86 0.73
N GLN A 6 -2.55 16.52 -0.42
CA GLN A 6 -3.65 16.35 -1.36
C GLN A 6 -3.13 16.32 -2.79
N ILE A 7 -3.75 15.48 -3.62
CA ILE A 7 -3.52 15.39 -5.06
C ILE A 7 -4.87 15.25 -5.78
N LEU A 8 -5.02 15.95 -6.91
CA LEU A 8 -6.18 15.80 -7.78
C LEU A 8 -5.84 14.80 -8.89
N ILE A 9 -6.57 13.69 -8.95
CA ILE A 9 -6.44 12.68 -10.00
C ILE A 9 -7.67 12.78 -10.90
N ASN A 10 -7.46 13.04 -12.20
CA ASN A 10 -8.55 13.13 -13.17
C ASN A 10 -9.09 11.74 -13.55
N SER A 11 -9.72 11.06 -12.59
CA SER A 11 -10.31 9.73 -12.75
C SER A 11 -11.48 9.52 -11.79
N LYS A 12 -12.27 8.47 -12.05
CA LYS A 12 -13.34 8.08 -11.13
C LYS A 12 -12.75 7.53 -9.82
N PRO A 13 -13.33 7.85 -8.64
CA PRO A 13 -12.80 7.39 -7.36
C PRO A 13 -12.64 5.87 -7.25
N GLU A 14 -13.57 5.11 -7.83
CA GLU A 14 -13.56 3.64 -7.79
C GLU A 14 -12.32 3.09 -8.50
N LYS A 15 -11.98 3.66 -9.66
CA LYS A 15 -10.80 3.26 -10.43
C LYS A 15 -9.50 3.56 -9.69
N VAL A 16 -9.43 4.72 -9.02
CA VAL A 16 -8.27 5.06 -8.20
C VAL A 16 -8.12 4.09 -7.04
N ARG A 17 -9.23 3.75 -6.37
CA ARG A 17 -9.26 2.80 -5.27
C ARG A 17 -8.81 1.41 -5.71
N ASP A 18 -9.29 0.92 -6.85
CA ASP A 18 -8.91 -0.41 -7.36
C ASP A 18 -7.42 -0.51 -7.65
N VAL A 19 -6.80 0.55 -8.21
CA VAL A 19 -5.36 0.58 -8.47
C VAL A 19 -4.53 0.69 -7.18
N ILE A 20 -4.93 1.57 -6.25
CA ILE A 20 -4.21 1.79 -4.99
C ILE A 20 -4.29 0.58 -4.06
N LEU A 21 -5.34 -0.25 -4.14
CA LEU A 21 -5.50 -1.44 -3.30
C LEU A 21 -5.06 -2.75 -3.98
N ASP A 22 -4.63 -2.72 -5.24
CA ASP A 22 -4.08 -3.88 -5.93
C ASP A 22 -2.62 -4.10 -5.51
N PHE A 23 -2.44 -4.70 -4.33
CA PHE A 23 -1.12 -4.98 -3.73
C PHE A 23 -0.17 -5.74 -4.66
N GLN A 24 -0.69 -6.58 -5.56
CA GLN A 24 0.12 -7.35 -6.51
C GLN A 24 0.74 -6.48 -7.60
N LYS A 25 0.11 -5.34 -7.91
CA LYS A 25 0.55 -4.40 -8.95
C LYS A 25 1.15 -3.11 -8.40
N TYR A 26 1.50 -3.07 -7.11
CA TYR A 26 2.08 -1.87 -6.52
C TYR A 26 3.36 -1.41 -7.21
N SER A 27 4.19 -2.32 -7.71
CA SER A 27 5.40 -1.96 -8.45
C SER A 27 5.12 -1.25 -9.78
N GLU A 28 3.92 -1.35 -10.34
CA GLU A 28 3.56 -0.65 -11.58
C GLU A 28 3.36 0.85 -11.38
N TRP A 29 2.93 1.28 -10.20
CA TRP A 29 2.65 2.69 -9.91
C TRP A 29 3.55 3.29 -8.82
N ASN A 30 4.06 2.48 -7.89
CA ASN A 30 4.98 2.91 -6.85
C ASN A 30 6.41 2.51 -7.23
N PRO A 31 7.25 3.47 -7.68
CA PRO A 31 8.59 3.18 -8.19
C PRO A 31 9.56 2.67 -7.12
N PHE A 32 9.20 2.74 -5.85
CA PHE A 32 10.04 2.29 -4.75
C PHE A 32 9.75 0.86 -4.33
N PHE A 33 8.56 0.32 -4.58
CA PHE A 33 8.16 -0.99 -4.07
C PHE A 33 8.62 -2.09 -5.04
N THR A 34 9.49 -2.97 -4.56
CA THR A 34 10.11 -4.02 -5.39
C THR A 34 9.54 -5.40 -5.10
N SER A 35 9.01 -5.63 -3.90
CA SER A 35 8.40 -6.91 -3.53
C SER A 35 7.32 -6.71 -2.48
N PHE A 36 6.30 -7.57 -2.56
CA PHE A 36 5.20 -7.64 -1.63
C PHE A 36 4.99 -9.08 -1.18
N LYS A 37 4.92 -9.31 0.12
CA LYS A 37 4.58 -10.61 0.72
C LYS A 37 3.69 -10.43 1.94
N ILE A 38 2.89 -11.45 2.22
CA ILE A 38 2.19 -11.57 3.49
C ILE A 38 3.19 -12.18 4.48
N TYR A 39 3.41 -11.51 5.61
CA TYR A 39 4.35 -11.95 6.64
C TYR A 39 3.69 -12.89 7.67
N THR A 40 2.43 -12.61 8.03
CA THR A 40 1.63 -13.46 8.93
C THR A 40 1.06 -14.70 8.22
N SER A 41 0.68 -15.73 8.96
CA SER A 41 0.01 -16.91 8.37
C SER A 41 -1.33 -16.51 7.74
N GLY A 42 -1.41 -16.57 6.41
CA GLY A 42 -2.61 -16.21 5.66
C GLY A 42 -2.34 -16.10 4.16
N ALA A 43 -3.42 -16.05 3.37
CA ALA A 43 -3.34 -16.01 1.91
C ALA A 43 -3.78 -14.66 1.31
N ALA A 44 -4.38 -13.77 2.12
CA ALA A 44 -4.94 -12.51 1.63
C ALA A 44 -4.57 -11.32 2.55
N PRO A 45 -4.34 -10.13 1.98
CA PRO A 45 -4.02 -8.92 2.74
C PRO A 45 -5.31 -8.26 3.31
N ILE A 46 -5.90 -8.91 4.32
CA ILE A 46 -7.10 -8.41 5.02
C ILE A 46 -6.70 -7.55 6.24
N PRO A 47 -7.61 -6.71 6.80
CA PRO A 47 -7.30 -5.91 7.98
C PRO A 47 -6.71 -6.75 9.13
N GLY A 48 -5.64 -6.23 9.76
CA GLY A 48 -4.86 -6.93 10.78
C GLY A 48 -3.72 -7.81 10.24
N THR A 49 -3.67 -8.09 8.93
CA THR A 49 -2.58 -8.84 8.30
C THR A 49 -1.29 -8.01 8.31
N GLN A 50 -0.16 -8.61 8.71
CA GLN A 50 1.15 -7.99 8.57
C GLN A 50 1.75 -8.31 7.20
N LEU A 51 2.30 -7.29 6.56
CA LEU A 51 2.95 -7.37 5.26
C LEU A 51 4.46 -7.31 5.42
N GLU A 52 5.20 -7.85 4.47
CA GLU A 52 6.61 -7.57 4.23
C GLU A 52 6.72 -6.88 2.86
N ILE A 53 7.16 -5.62 2.86
CA ILE A 53 7.35 -4.85 1.63
C ILE A 53 8.81 -4.49 1.50
N LYS A 54 9.42 -4.94 0.41
CA LYS A 54 10.78 -4.50 0.04
C LYS A 54 10.71 -3.24 -0.80
N MET A 55 11.61 -2.33 -0.50
CA MET A 55 11.71 -1.02 -1.11
C MET A 55 13.12 -0.75 -1.60
N LYS A 56 13.25 -0.15 -2.78
CA LYS A 56 14.53 0.35 -3.29
C LYS A 56 14.38 1.81 -3.71
N LEU A 57 15.07 2.69 -3.01
CA LEU A 57 15.15 4.10 -3.39
C LEU A 57 16.09 4.26 -4.59
N ILE A 58 15.81 5.24 -5.45
CA ILE A 58 16.67 5.55 -6.59
C ILE A 58 18.05 5.96 -6.04
N GLY A 59 19.08 5.20 -6.39
CA GLY A 59 20.45 5.41 -5.89
C GLY A 59 20.70 5.00 -4.44
N GLY A 60 19.72 4.41 -3.75
CA GLY A 60 19.81 4.00 -2.35
C GLY A 60 19.87 2.49 -2.12
N ASN A 61 19.98 2.11 -0.85
CA ASN A 61 19.96 0.72 -0.40
C ASN A 61 18.53 0.15 -0.40
N GLU A 62 18.45 -1.18 -0.49
CA GLU A 62 17.19 -1.90 -0.27
C GLU A 62 16.81 -1.83 1.21
N ASN A 63 15.54 -1.51 1.48
CA ASN A 63 14.96 -1.45 2.82
C ASN A 63 13.71 -2.32 2.87
N THR A 64 13.36 -2.83 4.05
CA THR A 64 12.14 -3.62 4.24
C THR A 64 11.27 -2.97 5.32
N ILE A 65 9.99 -2.82 5.05
CA ILE A 65 8.99 -2.33 6.00
C ILE A 65 7.93 -3.41 6.26
N TYR A 66 7.36 -3.39 7.47
CA TYR A 66 6.38 -4.39 7.91
C TYR A 66 5.04 -3.76 8.35
N PRO A 67 4.28 -3.14 7.44
CA PRO A 67 3.03 -2.48 7.80
C PRO A 67 1.92 -3.48 8.13
N ILE A 68 0.94 -3.02 8.89
CA ILE A 68 -0.31 -3.74 9.17
C ILE A 68 -1.40 -3.19 8.25
N VAL A 69 -2.13 -4.08 7.57
CA VAL A 69 -3.28 -3.68 6.76
C VAL A 69 -4.37 -3.14 7.66
N LEU A 70 -4.87 -1.96 7.32
CA LEU A 70 -6.01 -1.34 8.00
C LEU A 70 -7.28 -1.51 7.16
N GLU A 71 -8.42 -1.24 7.79
CA GLU A 71 -9.71 -1.26 7.10
C GLU A 71 -9.85 -0.07 6.14
N ASN A 72 -10.40 -0.32 4.95
CA ASN A 72 -10.75 0.71 3.97
C ASN A 72 -12.25 0.66 3.64
N SER A 73 -13.08 0.89 4.66
CA SER A 73 -14.53 1.06 4.55
C SER A 73 -14.90 2.53 4.74
N ALA A 74 -15.98 2.98 4.09
CA ALA A 74 -16.48 4.36 4.24
C ALA A 74 -16.88 4.69 5.70
N SER A 75 -17.18 3.66 6.50
CA SER A 75 -17.53 3.75 7.92
C SER A 75 -16.34 3.88 8.87
N ALA A 76 -15.12 3.49 8.45
CA ALA A 76 -13.92 3.48 9.29
C ALA A 76 -13.25 4.86 9.45
N LEU A 77 -13.77 5.90 8.80
CA LEU A 77 -13.26 7.29 8.85
C LEU A 77 -13.94 8.14 9.94
N ARG A 78 -14.58 7.54 10.95
CA ARG A 78 -15.23 8.25 12.05
C ARG A 78 -14.36 8.35 13.28
#